data_AF-A0AAE1XDB4-F1
#
_entry.id   AF-A0AAE1XDB4-F1
#
_cell.length_a   1.000
_cell.length_b   1.000
_cell.length_c   1.000
_cell.angle_alpha   90.00
_cell.angle_beta   90.00
_cell.angle_gamma   90.00
#
_symmetry.space_group_name_H-M   'P 1'
#
loop_
_entity.id
_entity.type
_entity.pdbx_description
1 polymer ?
#
loop_
_entity_poly.entity_id
_entity_poly.type
_entity_poly.pdbx_seq_one_letter_code
_entity_poly.pdbx_strand_id
1 'polypeptide(L)'
;MTLYVANLSRQADYAAEPRAASALHDCFSLLGDAVDQIRGSVKQMRRLKSGAGEELRFQLSNVQTWMSAALTNEDTCVDGFEDVEEGALKSDVCDRTLKVKEVTSNALALVNSFVAKVMVP
;
A
#
# COMPACT_ATOMS: atom_id res chain seq x y z
N MET A 1 3.22 -10.24 -2.87
CA MET A 1 2.15 -9.56 -3.62
C MET A 1 2.69 -8.91 -4.90
N THR A 2 3.65 -7.99 -4.83
CA THR A 2 4.24 -7.34 -6.03
C THR A 2 4.78 -8.31 -7.09
N LEU A 3 5.53 -9.36 -6.71
CA LEU A 3 5.97 -10.40 -7.66
C LEU A 3 4.81 -11.18 -8.30
N TYR A 4 3.73 -11.37 -7.55
CA TYR A 4 2.54 -12.07 -8.01
C TYR A 4 1.81 -11.24 -9.07
N VAL A 5 1.55 -9.97 -8.78
CA VAL A 5 0.90 -9.06 -9.74
C VAL A 5 1.79 -8.82 -10.95
N ALA A 6 3.11 -8.66 -10.78
CA ALA A 6 4.04 -8.54 -11.91
C ALA A 6 3.95 -9.71 -12.90
N ASN A 7 3.85 -10.94 -12.39
CA ASN A 7 3.74 -12.11 -13.25
C ASN A 7 2.38 -12.18 -13.96
N LEU A 8 1.31 -11.77 -13.28
CA LEU A 8 -0.03 -11.65 -13.90
C LEU A 8 -0.09 -10.57 -14.96
N SER A 9 0.45 -9.37 -14.69
CA SER A 9 0.50 -8.27 -15.66
C SER A 9 1.20 -8.71 -16.94
N ARG A 10 2.34 -9.43 -16.83
CA ARG A 10 3.04 -10.00 -17.99
C ARG A 10 2.22 -11.06 -18.74
N GLN A 11 1.40 -11.84 -18.06
CA GLN A 11 0.52 -12.82 -18.71
C GLN A 11 -0.66 -12.12 -19.40
N ALA A 12 -1.17 -11.04 -18.81
CA ALA A 12 -2.29 -10.27 -19.34
C ALA A 12 -1.97 -9.54 -20.65
N ASP A 13 -0.69 -9.23 -20.90
CA ASP A 13 -0.21 -8.72 -22.20
C ASP A 13 -0.58 -9.63 -23.38
N TYR A 14 -0.84 -10.92 -23.11
CA TYR A 14 -1.24 -11.92 -24.12
C TYR A 14 -2.72 -12.32 -24.02
N ALA A 15 -3.50 -11.70 -23.12
CA ALA A 15 -4.91 -12.02 -22.89
C ALA A 15 -5.86 -11.19 -23.77
N ALA A 16 -7.04 -11.73 -24.07
CA ALA A 16 -8.05 -11.09 -24.92
C ALA A 16 -8.94 -10.06 -24.20
N GLU A 17 -8.56 -9.64 -22.99
CA GLU A 17 -9.34 -8.78 -22.08
C GLU A 17 -8.57 -7.48 -21.78
N PRO A 18 -8.64 -6.45 -22.66
CA PRO A 18 -7.82 -5.23 -22.54
C PRO A 18 -8.06 -4.45 -21.25
N ARG A 19 -9.30 -4.45 -20.74
CA ARG A 19 -9.66 -3.76 -19.50
C ARG A 19 -9.00 -4.43 -18.29
N ALA A 20 -9.08 -5.76 -18.19
CA ALA A 20 -8.43 -6.51 -17.13
C ALA A 20 -6.90 -6.36 -17.17
N ALA A 21 -6.32 -6.32 -18.37
CA ALA A 21 -4.88 -6.08 -18.54
C ALA A 21 -4.46 -4.67 -18.07
N SER A 22 -5.23 -3.63 -18.41
CA SER A 22 -4.98 -2.26 -17.94
C SER A 22 -5.06 -2.18 -16.41
N ALA A 23 -6.14 -2.70 -15.82
CA ALA A 23 -6.33 -2.71 -14.37
C ALA A 23 -5.20 -3.45 -13.63
N LEU A 24 -4.68 -4.55 -14.20
CA LEU A 24 -3.53 -5.26 -13.66
C LEU A 24 -2.24 -4.46 -13.72
N HIS A 25 -1.97 -3.74 -14.81
CA HIS A 25 -0.80 -2.87 -14.93
C HIS A 25 -0.85 -1.71 -13.94
N ASP A 26 -2.01 -1.07 -13.82
CA ASP A 26 -2.22 0.01 -12.85
C ASP A 26 -2.05 -0.51 -11.41
N CYS A 27 -2.68 -1.65 -11.09
CA CYS A 27 -2.51 -2.27 -9.77
C CYS A 27 -1.06 -2.67 -9.48
N PHE A 28 -0.30 -3.16 -10.49
CA PHE A 28 1.12 -3.45 -10.32
C PHE A 28 1.90 -2.19 -9.92
N SER A 29 1.67 -1.07 -10.61
CA SER A 29 2.33 0.20 -10.31
C SER A 29 1.98 0.68 -8.89
N LEU A 30 0.68 0.70 -8.56
CA LEU A 30 0.18 1.16 -7.26
C LEU A 30 0.73 0.33 -6.10
N LEU A 31 0.78 -1.00 -6.25
CA LEU A 31 1.36 -1.87 -5.22
C LEU A 31 2.89 -1.75 -5.14
N GLY A 32 3.56 -1.38 -6.24
CA GLY A 32 4.96 -0.98 -6.23
C GLY A 32 5.19 0.24 -5.35
N ASP A 33 4.41 1.29 -5.57
CA ASP A 33 4.46 2.53 -4.79
C ASP A 33 4.14 2.29 -3.31
N ALA A 34 3.11 1.48 -3.01
CA ALA A 34 2.76 1.08 -1.65
C ALA A 34 3.94 0.40 -0.93
N VAL A 35 4.65 -0.51 -1.62
CA VAL A 35 5.85 -1.16 -1.06
C VAL A 35 6.95 -0.15 -0.75
N ASP A 36 7.20 0.81 -1.63
CA ASP A 36 8.25 1.81 -1.42
C ASP A 36 7.90 2.80 -0.31
N GLN A 37 6.63 3.17 -0.17
CA GLN A 37 6.12 3.96 0.94
C GLN A 37 6.26 3.22 2.28
N ILE A 38 5.86 1.95 2.34
CA ILE A 38 6.03 1.11 3.53
C ILE A 38 7.52 0.98 3.91
N ARG A 39 8.41 0.77 2.92
CA ARG A 39 9.85 0.75 3.15
C ARG A 39 10.38 2.09 3.67
N GLY A 40 9.88 3.20 3.14
CA GLY A 40 10.15 4.56 3.62
C GLY A 40 9.79 4.70 5.10
N SER A 41 8.57 4.29 5.46
CA SER A 41 8.08 4.27 6.84
C SER A 41 9.01 3.48 7.78
N VAL A 42 9.38 2.25 7.40
CA VAL A 42 10.29 1.43 8.20
C VAL A 42 11.67 2.08 8.33
N LYS A 43 12.21 2.66 7.26
CA LYS A 43 13.51 3.35 7.27
C LYS A 43 13.50 4.57 8.18
N GLN A 44 12.42 5.34 8.20
CA GLN A 44 12.24 6.49 9.08
C GLN A 44 12.08 6.05 10.54
N MET A 45 11.28 5.01 10.80
CA MET A 45 11.12 4.42 12.14
C MET A 45 12.46 3.93 12.73
N ARG A 46 13.35 3.34 11.90
CA ARG A 46 14.69 2.92 12.33
C ARG A 46 15.65 4.08 12.62
N ARG A 47 15.35 5.26 12.09
CA ARG A 47 16.18 6.47 12.22
C ARG A 47 15.62 7.48 13.21
N LEU A 48 14.53 7.13 13.89
CA LEU A 48 13.99 7.97 14.95
C LEU A 48 15.11 8.26 15.93
N LYS A 49 15.50 9.53 15.99
CA LYS A 49 16.52 9.96 16.95
C LYS A 49 15.91 9.91 18.33
N SER A 50 16.68 9.46 19.31
CA SER A 50 16.35 9.57 20.73
C SER A 50 16.38 11.06 21.11
N GLY A 51 15.33 11.79 20.80
CA GLY A 51 15.22 13.22 21.07
C GLY A 51 13.76 13.64 21.06
N ALA A 52 13.36 14.44 22.05
CA ALA A 52 12.04 15.05 22.09
C ALA A 52 11.97 16.29 21.18
N GLY A 53 10.77 16.67 20.74
CA GLY A 53 10.52 17.94 20.06
C GLY A 53 10.06 17.82 18.60
N GLU A 54 10.23 18.91 17.85
CA GLU A 54 9.67 19.07 16.49
C GLU A 54 10.25 18.12 15.46
N GLU A 55 11.54 17.77 15.56
CA GLU A 55 12.17 16.79 14.65
C GLU A 55 11.50 15.42 14.77
N LEU A 56 11.25 14.95 16.00
CA LEU A 56 10.55 13.67 16.21
C LEU A 56 9.12 13.74 15.66
N ARG A 57 8.42 14.87 15.83
CA ARG A 57 7.09 15.11 15.26
C ARG A 57 7.10 14.97 13.74
N PHE A 58 8.04 15.65 13.09
CA PHE A 58 8.17 15.67 11.64
C PHE A 58 8.50 14.28 11.08
N GLN A 59 9.42 13.57 11.73
CA GLN A 59 9.77 12.21 11.35
C GLN A 59 8.58 11.25 11.46
N LEU A 60 7.79 11.35 12.53
CA LEU A 60 6.59 10.54 12.70
C LEU A 60 5.47 10.92 11.73
N SER A 61 5.30 12.20 11.39
CA SER A 61 4.33 12.61 10.37
C SER A 61 4.66 12.04 8.98
N ASN A 62 5.95 11.88 8.64
CA ASN A 62 6.35 11.20 7.40
C ASN A 62 5.90 9.74 7.39
N VAL A 63 6.10 9.02 8.51
CA VAL A 63 5.66 7.61 8.66
C VAL A 63 4.15 7.52 8.49
N GLN A 64 3.38 8.37 9.16
CA GLN A 64 1.92 8.38 9.04
C GLN A 64 1.48 8.67 7.59
N THR A 65 2.11 9.65 6.94
CA THR A 65 1.78 10.04 5.56
C THR A 65 2.03 8.90 4.58
N TRP A 66 3.20 8.25 4.64
CA TRP A 66 3.53 7.17 3.73
C TRP A 66 2.69 5.91 3.99
N MET A 67 2.40 5.58 5.25
CA MET A 67 1.51 4.46 5.57
C MET A 67 0.06 4.72 5.08
N SER A 68 -0.46 5.94 5.22
CA SER A 68 -1.76 6.32 4.66
C SER A 68 -1.76 6.27 3.13
N ALA A 69 -0.69 6.75 2.49
CA ALA A 69 -0.57 6.69 1.04
C ALA A 69 -0.51 5.24 0.51
N ALA A 70 0.18 4.34 1.23
CA ALA A 70 0.22 2.92 0.87
C ALA A 70 -1.18 2.29 0.91
N LEU A 71 -1.96 2.63 1.94
CA LEU A 71 -3.35 2.19 2.06
C LEU A 71 -4.22 2.73 0.92
N THR A 72 -4.07 4.01 0.55
CA THR A 72 -4.78 4.61 -0.59
C THR A 72 -4.43 3.93 -1.91
N ASN A 73 -3.16 3.60 -2.13
CA ASN A 73 -2.72 2.90 -3.34
C ASN A 73 -3.31 1.48 -3.43
N GLU A 74 -3.39 0.77 -2.29
CA GLU A 74 -4.03 -0.54 -2.20
C GLU A 74 -5.54 -0.45 -2.49
N ASP A 75 -6.22 0.58 -1.97
CA ASP A 75 -7.63 0.87 -2.30
C ASP A 75 -7.82 1.18 -3.79
N THR A 76 -6.99 2.07 -4.34
CA THR A 76 -7.07 2.46 -5.77
C THR A 76 -6.81 1.26 -6.69
N CYS A 77 -5.95 0.31 -6.30
CA CYS A 77 -5.78 -0.94 -7.05
C CYS A 77 -7.11 -1.71 -7.12
N VAL A 78 -7.84 -1.84 -6.01
CA VAL A 78 -9.12 -2.58 -5.97
C VAL A 78 -10.18 -1.84 -6.80
N ASP A 79 -10.27 -0.52 -6.64
CA ASP A 79 -11.22 0.33 -7.37
C ASP A 79 -10.97 0.27 -8.90
N GLY A 80 -9.71 0.11 -9.32
CA GLY A 80 -9.35 -0.07 -10.73
C GLY A 80 -9.96 -1.31 -11.41
N PHE A 81 -10.50 -2.26 -10.64
CA PHE A 81 -11.21 -3.43 -11.17
C PHE A 81 -12.74 -3.29 -11.19
N GLU A 82 -13.32 -2.17 -10.78
CA GLU A 82 -14.79 -2.00 -10.73
C GLU A 82 -15.46 -2.29 -12.09
N ASP A 83 -14.88 -1.78 -13.19
CA ASP A 83 -15.38 -1.95 -14.56
C ASP A 83 -14.84 -3.22 -15.29
N VAL A 84 -14.14 -4.09 -14.55
CA VAL A 84 -13.68 -5.40 -15.06
C VAL A 84 -14.76 -6.44 -14.74
N GLU A 85 -15.10 -7.26 -15.74
CA GLU A 85 -16.06 -8.36 -15.60
C GLU A 85 -15.66 -9.30 -14.45
N GLU A 86 -16.67 -9.83 -13.76
CA GLU A 86 -16.44 -10.78 -12.68
C GLU A 86 -15.76 -12.06 -13.19
N GLY A 87 -14.73 -12.50 -12.47
CA GLY A 87 -13.96 -13.65 -12.87
C GLY A 87 -12.79 -13.93 -11.92
N ALA A 88 -12.20 -15.12 -12.08
CA ALA A 88 -11.16 -15.62 -11.18
C ALA A 88 -9.98 -14.65 -11.03
N LEU A 89 -9.61 -13.93 -12.09
CA LEU A 89 -8.54 -12.94 -12.06
C LEU A 89 -8.87 -11.76 -11.14
N LYS A 90 -10.03 -11.12 -11.34
CA LYS A 90 -10.51 -10.00 -10.52
C LYS A 90 -10.59 -10.42 -9.06
N SER A 91 -11.27 -11.55 -8.77
CA SER A 91 -11.41 -12.05 -7.41
C SER A 91 -10.06 -12.32 -6.74
N ASP A 92 -9.13 -13.02 -7.40
CA ASP A 92 -7.84 -13.35 -6.78
C ASP A 92 -6.96 -12.12 -6.55
N VAL A 93 -6.97 -11.12 -7.45
CA VAL A 93 -6.24 -9.86 -7.25
C VAL A 93 -6.86 -9.03 -6.14
N CYS A 94 -8.16 -8.77 -6.19
CA CYS A 94 -8.86 -7.96 -5.19
C CYS A 94 -8.77 -8.59 -3.79
N ASP A 95 -9.00 -9.89 -3.64
CA ASP A 95 -8.94 -10.58 -2.34
C ASP A 95 -7.55 -10.51 -1.70
N ARG A 96 -6.50 -10.62 -2.51
CA ARG A 96 -5.12 -10.49 -2.02
C ARG A 96 -4.79 -9.05 -1.66
N THR A 97 -5.20 -8.09 -2.47
CA THR A 97 -4.97 -6.67 -2.18
C THR A 97 -5.70 -6.25 -0.91
N LEU A 98 -6.94 -6.69 -0.70
CA LEU A 98 -7.70 -6.44 0.54
C LEU A 98 -7.00 -7.00 1.79
N LYS A 99 -6.38 -8.18 1.69
CA LYS A 99 -5.57 -8.73 2.81
C LYS A 99 -4.32 -7.90 3.09
N VAL A 100 -3.66 -7.38 2.04
CA VAL A 100 -2.52 -6.47 2.22
C VAL A 100 -3.00 -5.18 2.89
N LYS A 101 -4.10 -4.59 2.40
CA LYS A 101 -4.77 -3.42 2.98
C LYS A 101 -5.06 -3.58 4.46
N GLU A 102 -5.59 -4.73 4.87
CA GLU A 102 -5.86 -5.00 6.28
C GLU A 102 -4.59 -4.93 7.13
N VAL A 103 -3.49 -5.53 6.67
CA VAL A 103 -2.20 -5.49 7.37
C VAL A 103 -1.62 -4.06 7.40
N THR A 104 -1.70 -3.33 6.29
CA THR A 104 -1.26 -1.92 6.20
C THR A 104 -2.07 -1.03 7.15
N SER A 105 -3.39 -1.22 7.22
CA SER A 105 -4.27 -0.51 8.15
C SER A 105 -3.94 -0.80 9.62
N ASN A 106 -3.73 -2.08 9.97
CA ASN A 106 -3.29 -2.48 11.30
C ASN A 106 -1.96 -1.83 11.69
N ALA A 107 -1.00 -1.79 10.77
CA ALA A 107 0.29 -1.13 10.99
C ALA A 107 0.15 0.39 11.18
N LEU A 108 -0.66 1.05 10.37
CA LEU A 108 -0.96 2.49 10.52
C LEU A 108 -1.64 2.79 11.87
N ALA A 109 -2.55 1.94 12.32
CA ALA A 109 -3.18 2.08 13.64
C ALA A 109 -2.16 2.01 14.78
N LEU A 110 -1.19 1.09 14.70
CA LEU A 110 -0.10 0.98 15.66
C LEU A 110 0.81 2.23 15.65
N VAL A 111 1.15 2.75 14.46
CA VAL A 111 1.90 4.00 14.32
C VAL A 111 1.14 5.15 14.98
N ASN A 112 -0.14 5.32 14.68
CA ASN A 112 -0.97 6.38 15.25
C ASN A 112 -1.05 6.28 16.78
N SER A 113 -1.18 5.06 17.33
CA SER A 113 -1.15 4.83 18.78
C SER A 113 0.20 5.20 19.40
N PHE A 114 1.31 4.87 18.74
CA PHE A 114 2.65 5.23 19.19
C PHE A 114 2.85 6.76 19.19
N VAL A 115 2.47 7.44 18.11
CA VAL A 115 2.49 8.90 18.00
C VAL A 115 1.70 9.53 19.13
N ALA A 116 0.47 9.07 19.37
CA ALA A 116 -0.37 9.58 20.45
C ALA A 116 0.28 9.42 21.84
N LYS A 117 1.03 8.35 22.09
CA LYS A 117 1.72 8.15 23.38
C LYS A 117 2.99 9.01 23.54
N VAL A 118 3.75 9.20 22.47
CA VAL A 118 5.06 9.86 22.53
C VAL A 118 4.96 11.39 22.36
N MET A 119 3.86 11.87 21.79
CA MET A 119 3.63 13.31 21.56
C MET A 119 2.79 13.99 22.64
N VAL A 120 2.26 13.22 23.61
CA VAL A 120 1.58 13.79 24.79
C VAL A 120 2.63 14.36 25.74
N PRO A 121 2.49 15.63 26.19
CA PRO A 121 3.41 16.27 27.12
C PRO A 121 3.45 15.62 28.51
#